data_AF-A0A1Y2VRD9-F1
#
_entry.id   AF-A0A1Y2VRD9-F1
#
_cell.length_a   1.000
_cell.length_b   1.000
_cell.length_c   1.000
_cell.angle_alpha   90.00
_cell.angle_beta   90.00
_cell.angle_gamma   90.00
#
_symmetry.space_group_name_H-M   'P 1'
#
loop_
_entity.id
_entity.type
_entity.pdbx_description
1 polymer ?
#
loop_
_entity_poly.entity_id
_entity_poly.type
_entity_poly.pdbx_seq_one_letter_code
_entity_poly.pdbx_strand_id
1 'polypeptide(L)'
;MNSTYQRTGEEPRSFENQHSVDVLAEKALGLLSEAYEAGEPFFLGIAPVAPHANLWSPKFAEGKHSDIEEIEFSPPVPAERHAKLFKGVKVPRTANFNPDKPSGASWIRKLPKQDQETVDYNDHFYRQRLRALQGVDEIVDSVVQRLDALGILKNTYIIYTTDNGYHIGQHRLQPAKQCSFEEDINIPLIVRGPGVPENSLSDIVTTHTDLAPTLLKIAGAPLRKDFDGLAIPLTKSGLAEAKEKRHEHVTVEHWGFASNEGQVLDSYPRLHTNNTYKALRVISETYDLHYQVWCNGDHELHDLKTDPGQMVNLLHPEEKAPETISDRPLDKVVSRLDSLLFVLKSCQASTCIYPWRALHPAGNVDSLRDALSPRFDSFYEDRSTKIEFDRCEMGFLLDAEGPQFERNGDFSVFDPRWNEWT
;
A
#
# COMPACT_ATOMS: atom_id res chain seq x y z
N MET A 1 -5.35 25.24 12.12
CA MET A 1 -5.95 24.37 11.07
C MET A 1 -7.43 24.28 11.37
N ASN A 2 -8.30 24.29 10.36
CA ASN A 2 -9.76 24.34 10.59
C ASN A 2 -10.35 22.93 10.60
N SER A 3 -9.90 22.09 11.54
CA SER A 3 -10.45 20.75 11.69
C SER A 3 -11.84 20.80 12.32
N THR A 4 -12.77 20.04 11.74
CA THR A 4 -14.13 19.89 12.26
C THR A 4 -14.29 18.47 12.80
N TYR A 5 -14.80 18.36 14.03
CA TYR A 5 -15.09 17.08 14.66
C TYR A 5 -16.54 17.08 15.15
N GLN A 6 -17.12 15.90 15.20
CA GLN A 6 -18.49 15.68 15.64
C GLN A 6 -18.51 14.52 16.63
N ARG A 7 -19.34 14.65 17.66
CA ARG A 7 -19.73 13.56 18.54
C ARG A 7 -21.07 13.00 18.07
N THR A 8 -21.29 11.69 18.22
CA THR A 8 -22.52 11.03 17.78
C THR A 8 -23.77 11.76 18.26
N GLY A 9 -24.60 12.21 17.33
CA GLY A 9 -25.86 12.92 17.62
C GLY A 9 -25.73 14.42 17.92
N GLU A 10 -24.52 14.97 17.96
CA GLU A 10 -24.27 16.42 18.09
C GLU A 10 -24.03 17.07 16.73
N GLU A 11 -24.15 18.39 16.65
CA GLU A 11 -23.75 19.13 15.44
C GLU A 11 -22.21 19.16 15.30
N PRO A 12 -21.66 19.12 14.06
CA PRO A 12 -20.24 19.28 13.83
C PRO A 12 -19.71 20.60 14.41
N ARG A 13 -18.57 20.55 15.10
CA ARG A 13 -17.91 21.71 15.69
C ARG A 13 -16.56 21.97 15.05
N SER A 14 -16.36 23.21 14.60
CA SER A 14 -15.07 23.70 14.11
C SER A 14 -14.16 24.10 15.28
N PHE A 15 -12.88 23.72 15.18
CA PHE A 15 -11.84 24.04 16.17
C PHE A 15 -10.80 24.97 15.55
N GLU A 16 -11.23 26.20 15.24
CA GLU A 16 -10.38 27.22 14.64
C GLU A 16 -9.18 27.57 15.54
N ASN A 17 -8.05 27.91 14.91
CA ASN A 17 -6.79 28.27 15.58
C ASN A 17 -6.17 27.16 16.45
N GLN A 18 -6.72 25.94 16.42
CA GLN A 18 -6.13 24.77 17.06
C GLN A 18 -5.43 23.90 16.01
N HIS A 19 -4.46 23.12 16.46
CA HIS A 19 -3.78 22.16 15.61
C HIS A 19 -4.61 20.87 15.56
N SER A 20 -4.86 20.33 14.36
CA SER A 20 -5.77 19.20 14.16
C SER A 20 -5.40 17.95 14.98
N VAL A 21 -4.10 17.68 15.11
CA VAL A 21 -3.54 16.59 15.91
C VAL A 21 -3.84 16.77 17.40
N ASP A 22 -3.76 18.00 17.94
CA ASP A 22 -4.00 18.26 19.36
C ASP A 22 -5.47 18.08 19.70
N VAL A 23 -6.36 18.57 18.82
CA VAL A 23 -7.81 18.36 18.96
C VAL A 23 -8.13 16.86 18.89
N LEU A 24 -7.54 16.13 17.94
CA LEU A 24 -7.76 14.68 17.83
C LEU A 24 -7.29 13.94 19.08
N ALA A 25 -6.13 14.31 19.64
CA ALA A 25 -5.59 13.72 20.86
C ALA A 25 -6.58 13.88 22.03
N GLU A 26 -7.10 15.09 22.23
CA GLU A 26 -8.11 15.38 23.26
C GLU A 26 -9.35 14.49 23.08
N LYS A 27 -9.88 14.40 21.85
CA LYS A 27 -11.07 13.58 21.56
C LYS A 27 -10.82 12.10 21.76
N ALA A 28 -9.68 11.58 21.30
CA ALA A 28 -9.32 10.18 21.47
C ALA A 28 -9.19 9.80 22.96
N LEU A 29 -8.52 10.62 23.76
CA LEU A 29 -8.37 10.39 25.20
C LEU A 29 -9.69 10.54 25.97
N GLY A 30 -10.55 11.46 25.54
CA GLY A 30 -11.91 11.60 26.07
C GLY A 30 -12.74 10.34 25.82
N LEU A 31 -12.82 9.89 24.57
CA LEU A 31 -13.52 8.66 24.19
C LEU A 31 -12.96 7.43 24.90
N LEU A 32 -11.63 7.34 25.05
CA LEU A 32 -11.00 6.26 25.80
C LEU A 32 -11.44 6.23 27.28
N SER A 33 -11.55 7.41 27.90
CA SER A 33 -11.97 7.52 29.31
C SER A 33 -13.42 7.11 29.48
N GLU A 34 -14.31 7.56 28.59
CA GLU A 34 -15.72 7.19 28.59
C GLU A 34 -15.92 5.69 28.33
N ALA A 35 -15.17 5.12 27.39
CA ALA A 35 -15.19 3.69 27.11
C ALA A 35 -14.76 2.86 28.32
N TYR A 36 -13.74 3.32 29.06
CA TYR A 36 -13.33 2.70 30.30
C TYR A 36 -14.41 2.80 31.38
N GLU A 37 -15.03 3.97 31.57
CA GLU A 37 -16.10 4.19 32.56
C GLU A 37 -17.35 3.35 32.27
N ALA A 38 -17.65 3.09 31.00
CA ALA A 38 -18.75 2.22 30.59
C ALA A 38 -18.54 0.75 31.04
N GLY A 39 -17.29 0.32 31.26
CA GLY A 39 -16.98 -1.03 31.74
C GLY A 39 -17.16 -2.15 30.72
N GLU A 40 -17.34 -1.82 29.43
CA GLU A 40 -17.55 -2.75 28.33
C GLU A 40 -16.31 -2.84 27.41
N PRO A 41 -16.12 -3.94 26.65
CA PRO A 41 -15.10 -4.00 25.61
C PRO A 41 -15.30 -2.88 24.58
N PHE A 42 -14.21 -2.22 24.18
CA PHE A 42 -14.26 -1.10 23.25
C PHE A 42 -13.32 -1.28 22.05
N PHE A 43 -13.65 -0.56 20.98
CA PHE A 43 -12.78 -0.35 19.83
C PHE A 43 -12.62 1.16 19.62
N LEU A 44 -11.39 1.64 19.55
CA LEU A 44 -11.07 3.05 19.33
C LEU A 44 -10.13 3.19 18.12
N GLY A 45 -10.64 3.79 17.05
CA GLY A 45 -9.84 4.19 15.90
C GLY A 45 -9.34 5.63 16.06
N ILE A 46 -8.04 5.85 15.92
CA ILE A 46 -7.42 7.18 15.97
C ILE A 46 -6.72 7.40 14.63
N ALA A 47 -7.27 8.27 13.79
CA ALA A 47 -6.82 8.49 12.42
C ALA A 47 -6.38 9.95 12.20
N PRO A 48 -5.15 10.31 12.60
CA PRO A 48 -4.61 11.65 12.32
C PRO A 48 -4.41 11.86 10.82
N VAL A 49 -4.69 13.07 10.34
CA VAL A 49 -4.36 13.48 8.97
C VAL A 49 -2.86 13.75 8.82
N ALA A 50 -2.17 14.16 9.89
CA ALA A 50 -0.72 14.32 9.84
C ALA A 50 -0.04 12.95 9.58
N PRO A 51 1.04 12.90 8.77
CA PRO A 51 1.81 14.01 8.21
C PRO A 51 1.46 14.34 6.75
N HIS A 52 0.19 14.21 6.34
CA HIS A 52 -0.26 14.58 4.99
C HIS A 52 0.12 16.01 4.60
N ALA A 53 0.36 16.24 3.31
CA ALA A 53 0.51 17.58 2.74
C ALA A 53 -0.66 18.50 3.16
N ASN A 54 -0.37 19.78 3.36
CA ASN A 54 -1.41 20.75 3.62
C ASN A 54 -2.11 21.13 2.31
N LEU A 55 -3.44 21.03 2.29
CA LEU A 55 -4.23 21.41 1.13
C LEU A 55 -4.84 22.79 1.32
N TRP A 56 -4.80 23.61 0.27
CA TRP A 56 -5.46 24.91 0.25
C TRP A 56 -6.20 25.12 -1.07
N SER A 57 -7.37 25.74 -0.98
CA SER A 57 -8.11 26.25 -2.13
C SER A 57 -9.00 27.40 -1.68
N PRO A 58 -9.17 28.47 -2.48
CA PRO A 58 -10.07 29.57 -2.14
C PRO A 58 -11.51 29.10 -1.85
N LYS A 59 -11.98 28.08 -2.56
CA LYS A 59 -13.35 27.55 -2.42
C LYS A 59 -13.57 26.80 -1.11
N PHE A 60 -12.52 26.30 -0.44
CA PHE A 60 -12.66 25.66 0.88
C PHE A 60 -13.16 26.65 1.92
N ALA A 61 -12.76 27.92 1.85
CA ALA A 61 -13.24 28.96 2.76
C ALA A 61 -14.74 29.26 2.58
N GLU A 62 -15.32 28.90 1.44
CA GLU A 62 -16.74 29.02 1.14
C GLU A 62 -17.53 27.74 1.42
N GLY A 63 -16.87 26.69 1.95
CA GLY A 63 -17.49 25.37 2.15
C GLY A 63 -17.83 24.65 0.85
N LYS A 64 -17.20 25.03 -0.27
CA LYS A 64 -17.43 24.44 -1.59
C LYS A 64 -16.33 23.45 -1.96
N HIS A 65 -16.70 22.49 -2.80
CA HIS A 65 -15.72 21.60 -3.44
C HIS A 65 -14.90 22.35 -4.48
N SER A 66 -13.63 21.97 -4.60
CA SER A 66 -12.70 22.48 -5.62
C SER A 66 -12.38 21.38 -6.62
N ASP A 67 -12.17 21.77 -7.86
CA ASP A 67 -11.54 20.89 -8.83
C ASP A 67 -10.08 20.67 -8.41
N ILE A 68 -9.55 19.47 -8.66
CA ILE A 68 -8.19 19.08 -8.21
C ILE A 68 -7.11 20.02 -8.74
N GLU A 69 -7.32 20.63 -9.90
CA GLU A 69 -6.41 21.60 -10.51
C GLU A 69 -6.33 22.93 -9.74
N GLU A 70 -7.35 23.25 -8.96
CA GLU A 70 -7.44 24.47 -8.13
C GLU A 70 -6.98 24.23 -6.68
N ILE A 71 -6.52 23.02 -6.36
CA ILE A 71 -6.01 22.65 -5.04
C ILE A 71 -4.51 22.87 -5.02
N GLU A 72 -4.03 23.69 -4.10
CA GLU A 72 -2.61 23.86 -3.82
C GLU A 72 -2.18 22.92 -2.71
N PHE A 73 -1.07 22.21 -2.94
CA PHE A 73 -0.43 21.41 -1.93
C PHE A 73 0.83 22.12 -1.43
N SER A 74 0.96 22.21 -0.11
CA SER A 74 2.14 22.74 0.55
C SER A 74 2.67 21.74 1.59
N PRO A 75 3.91 21.91 2.09
CA PRO A 75 4.43 21.05 3.14
C PRO A 75 3.47 20.98 4.33
N PRO A 76 3.39 19.84 5.02
CA PRO A 76 2.56 19.72 6.21
C PRO A 76 2.87 20.84 7.21
N VAL A 77 1.83 21.34 7.86
CA VAL A 77 1.98 22.34 8.92
C VAL A 77 2.15 21.60 10.24
N PRO A 78 3.35 21.60 10.86
CA PRO A 78 3.55 20.95 12.15
C PRO A 78 2.99 21.81 13.29
N ALA A 79 2.87 21.21 14.48
CA ALA A 79 2.55 21.99 15.66
C ALA A 79 3.70 22.97 15.96
N GLU A 80 3.37 24.16 16.47
CA GLU A 80 4.35 25.22 16.69
C GLU A 80 5.51 24.75 17.59
N ARG A 81 5.20 23.95 18.61
CA ARG A 81 6.17 23.31 19.51
C ARG A 81 7.20 22.42 18.80
N HIS A 82 6.89 21.91 17.62
CA HIS A 82 7.77 21.03 16.82
C HIS A 82 8.56 21.77 15.73
N ALA A 83 8.34 23.07 15.53
CA ALA A 83 8.89 23.84 14.41
C ALA A 83 10.43 23.81 14.30
N LYS A 84 11.12 23.55 15.42
CA LYS A 84 12.60 23.51 15.48
C LYS A 84 13.19 22.10 15.49
N LEU A 85 12.38 21.04 15.51
CA LEU A 85 12.86 19.66 15.50
C LEU A 85 13.46 19.28 14.13
N PHE A 86 14.22 18.17 14.11
CA PHE A 86 14.77 17.55 12.90
C PHE A 86 15.59 18.50 12.01
N LYS A 87 16.30 19.47 12.61
CA LYS A 87 17.14 20.42 11.87
C LYS A 87 18.19 19.67 11.06
N GLY A 88 18.29 19.99 9.77
CA GLY A 88 19.29 19.42 8.87
C GLY A 88 18.99 18.01 8.36
N VAL A 89 17.89 17.38 8.81
CA VAL A 89 17.43 16.13 8.22
C VAL A 89 17.08 16.36 6.74
N LYS A 90 17.35 15.35 5.93
CA LYS A 90 17.11 15.31 4.48
C LYS A 90 16.33 14.05 4.16
N VAL A 91 15.70 14.03 2.99
CA VAL A 91 15.12 12.79 2.46
C VAL A 91 16.23 11.73 2.36
N PRO A 92 16.00 10.45 2.70
CA PRO A 92 16.96 9.38 2.48
C PRO A 92 17.49 9.40 1.04
N ARG A 93 18.81 9.49 0.90
CA ARG A 93 19.51 9.51 -0.40
C ARG A 93 19.83 8.07 -0.84
N THR A 94 18.79 7.27 -1.00
CA THR A 94 18.87 5.90 -1.53
C THR A 94 19.29 5.90 -3.00
N ALA A 95 19.65 4.74 -3.55
CA ALA A 95 20.11 4.62 -4.94
C ALA A 95 19.07 5.10 -5.96
N ASN A 96 17.77 4.98 -5.61
CA ASN A 96 16.65 5.45 -6.41
C ASN A 96 16.26 6.91 -6.14
N PHE A 97 16.94 7.64 -5.26
CA PHE A 97 16.69 9.07 -5.06
C PHE A 97 17.29 9.90 -6.20
N ASN A 98 16.42 10.54 -7.00
CA ASN A 98 16.75 11.41 -8.13
C ASN A 98 17.90 10.88 -9.04
N PRO A 99 17.75 9.65 -9.58
CA PRO A 99 18.83 8.93 -10.25
C PRO A 99 19.27 9.60 -11.56
N ASP A 100 20.53 9.38 -11.95
CA ASP A 100 21.10 9.89 -13.21
C ASP A 100 20.40 9.34 -14.46
N LYS A 101 19.96 8.09 -14.39
CA LYS A 101 19.10 7.46 -15.42
C LYS A 101 17.67 7.36 -14.91
N PRO A 102 16.66 7.61 -15.75
CA PRO A 102 15.28 7.38 -15.35
C PRO A 102 15.01 5.89 -15.12
N SER A 103 14.05 5.59 -14.25
CA SER A 103 13.62 4.25 -13.87
C SER A 103 12.11 4.09 -14.07
N GLY A 104 11.59 2.89 -13.82
CA GLY A 104 10.17 2.55 -13.97
C GLY A 104 9.69 2.51 -15.42
N ALA A 105 8.38 2.67 -15.64
CA ALA A 105 7.77 2.77 -16.97
C ALA A 105 6.81 3.97 -17.12
N SER A 106 6.06 4.00 -18.23
CA SER A 106 5.03 5.00 -18.51
C SER A 106 5.51 6.45 -18.37
N TRP A 107 4.72 7.29 -17.68
CA TRP A 107 5.04 8.70 -17.45
C TRP A 107 6.21 8.89 -16.48
N ILE A 108 6.44 7.93 -15.57
CA ILE A 108 7.51 8.00 -14.56
C ILE A 108 8.88 7.99 -15.22
N ARG A 109 9.10 7.09 -16.19
CA ARG A 109 10.37 7.02 -16.94
C ARG A 109 10.67 8.29 -17.75
N LYS A 110 9.65 9.10 -18.05
CA LYS A 110 9.78 10.35 -18.81
C LYS A 110 10.12 11.55 -17.91
N LEU A 111 10.14 11.38 -16.60
CA LEU A 111 10.44 12.47 -15.68
C LEU A 111 11.88 12.98 -15.85
N PRO A 112 12.07 14.31 -15.98
CA PRO A 112 13.40 14.89 -16.01
C PRO A 112 14.07 14.73 -14.64
N LYS A 113 15.40 14.72 -14.64
CA LYS A 113 16.18 14.74 -13.39
C LYS A 113 15.89 16.04 -12.64
N GLN A 114 15.64 15.94 -11.34
CA GLN A 114 15.35 17.09 -10.51
C GLN A 114 16.61 17.94 -10.32
N ASP A 115 16.44 19.26 -10.40
CA ASP A 115 17.49 20.23 -10.12
C ASP A 115 17.71 20.41 -8.61
N GLN A 116 18.73 21.19 -8.24
CA GLN A 116 19.09 21.37 -6.84
C GLN A 116 18.00 22.11 -6.04
N GLU A 117 17.27 23.03 -6.67
CA GLU A 117 16.18 23.76 -6.01
C GLU A 117 15.04 22.82 -5.62
N THR A 118 14.63 21.94 -6.55
CA THR A 118 13.65 20.88 -6.30
C THR A 118 14.12 19.95 -5.18
N VAL A 119 15.39 19.53 -5.21
CA VAL A 119 15.96 18.64 -4.18
C VAL A 119 16.00 19.31 -2.80
N ASP A 120 16.33 20.60 -2.73
CA ASP A 120 16.35 21.36 -1.48
C ASP A 120 14.93 21.58 -0.93
N TYR A 121 13.96 21.80 -1.81
CA TYR A 121 12.54 21.85 -1.46
C TYR A 121 12.06 20.50 -0.90
N ASN A 122 12.40 19.40 -1.55
CA ASN A 122 12.07 18.04 -1.12
C ASN A 122 12.65 17.73 0.28
N ASP A 123 13.86 18.19 0.58
CA ASP A 123 14.43 18.10 1.93
C ASP A 123 13.64 18.95 2.96
N HIS A 124 13.18 20.13 2.56
CA HIS A 124 12.31 20.94 3.41
C HIS A 124 10.97 20.25 3.67
N PHE A 125 10.32 19.74 2.63
CA PHE A 125 9.05 19.02 2.71
C PHE A 125 9.15 17.82 3.65
N TYR A 126 10.19 17.00 3.49
CA TYR A 126 10.44 15.85 4.35
C TYR A 126 10.64 16.23 5.82
N ARG A 127 11.41 17.30 6.10
CA ARG A 127 11.54 17.82 7.47
C ARG A 127 10.20 18.26 8.05
N GLN A 128 9.36 18.92 7.26
CA GLN A 128 8.03 19.33 7.71
C GLN A 128 7.13 18.13 8.00
N ARG A 129 7.19 17.06 7.19
CA ARG A 129 6.51 15.79 7.48
C ARG A 129 6.94 15.20 8.81
N LEU A 130 8.24 15.10 9.08
CA LEU A 130 8.75 14.57 10.36
C LEU A 130 8.29 15.41 11.56
N ARG A 131 8.28 16.74 11.43
CA ARG A 131 7.79 17.64 12.48
C ARG A 131 6.29 17.45 12.73
N ALA A 132 5.50 17.26 11.68
CA ALA A 132 4.07 17.00 11.82
C ALA A 132 3.81 15.62 12.43
N LEU A 133 4.61 14.61 12.06
CA LEU A 133 4.55 13.25 12.58
C LEU A 133 4.88 13.19 14.08
N GLN A 134 5.72 14.11 14.61
CA GLN A 134 5.99 14.18 16.05
C GLN A 134 4.71 14.35 16.89
N GLY A 135 3.71 15.08 16.40
CA GLY A 135 2.43 15.18 17.10
C GLY A 135 1.67 13.85 17.13
N VAL A 136 1.82 13.00 16.12
CA VAL A 136 1.23 11.65 16.09
C VAL A 136 1.96 10.73 17.09
N ASP A 137 3.28 10.83 17.18
CA ASP A 137 4.08 10.12 18.17
C ASP A 137 3.64 10.47 19.61
N GLU A 138 3.38 11.75 19.89
CA GLU A 138 2.83 12.22 21.18
C GLU A 138 1.43 11.67 21.47
N ILE A 139 0.57 11.47 20.45
CA ILE A 139 -0.72 10.79 20.62
C ILE A 139 -0.51 9.34 21.05
N VAL A 140 0.40 8.61 20.38
CA VAL A 140 0.68 7.21 20.71
C VAL A 140 1.17 7.09 22.15
N ASP A 141 2.13 7.92 22.55
CA ASP A 141 2.62 7.98 23.94
C ASP A 141 1.49 8.26 24.93
N SER A 142 0.67 9.28 24.67
CA SER A 142 -0.45 9.67 25.54
C SER A 142 -1.49 8.56 25.71
N VAL A 143 -1.82 7.85 24.63
CA VAL A 143 -2.77 6.71 24.66
C VAL A 143 -2.19 5.56 25.47
N VAL A 144 -0.94 5.19 25.24
CA VAL A 144 -0.27 4.10 25.98
C VAL A 144 -0.19 4.44 27.47
N GLN A 145 0.23 5.66 27.82
CA GLN A 145 0.28 6.11 29.21
C GLN A 145 -1.10 6.12 29.87
N ARG A 146 -2.15 6.56 29.15
CA ARG A 146 -3.52 6.55 29.67
C ARG A 146 -4.01 5.12 29.94
N LEU A 147 -3.78 4.20 29.00
CA LEU A 147 -4.13 2.79 29.18
C LEU A 147 -3.40 2.16 30.39
N ASP A 148 -2.13 2.53 30.61
CA ASP A 148 -1.33 2.04 31.74
C ASP A 148 -1.83 2.61 33.07
N ALA A 149 -2.09 3.91 33.13
CA ALA A 149 -2.64 4.59 34.31
C ALA A 149 -4.02 4.05 34.71
N LEU A 150 -4.84 3.63 33.73
CA LEU A 150 -6.13 2.96 33.97
C LEU A 150 -5.97 1.47 34.32
N GLY A 151 -4.78 0.90 34.25
CA GLY A 151 -4.49 -0.50 34.57
C GLY A 151 -5.00 -1.51 33.52
N ILE A 152 -5.46 -1.05 32.36
CA ILE A 152 -6.05 -1.90 31.30
C ILE A 152 -5.08 -2.23 30.17
N LEU A 153 -3.91 -1.59 30.13
CA LEU A 153 -2.93 -1.75 29.05
C LEU A 153 -2.55 -3.21 28.74
N LYS A 154 -2.46 -4.09 29.75
CA LYS A 154 -2.16 -5.52 29.54
C LYS A 154 -3.26 -6.30 28.82
N ASN A 155 -4.49 -5.79 28.84
CA ASN A 155 -5.67 -6.37 28.21
C ASN A 155 -6.08 -5.64 26.90
N THR A 156 -5.26 -4.71 26.42
CA THR A 156 -5.55 -3.91 25.23
C THR A 156 -4.61 -4.28 24.09
N TYR A 157 -5.18 -4.57 22.93
CA TYR A 157 -4.44 -4.61 21.67
C TYR A 157 -4.28 -3.19 21.12
N ILE A 158 -3.05 -2.83 20.73
CA ILE A 158 -2.71 -1.60 20.03
C ILE A 158 -2.15 -2.01 18.67
N ILE A 159 -2.75 -1.51 17.60
CA ILE A 159 -2.34 -1.75 16.21
C ILE A 159 -2.02 -0.39 15.61
N TYR A 160 -0.76 -0.18 15.20
CA TYR A 160 -0.30 1.03 14.53
C TYR A 160 0.02 0.71 13.07
N THR A 161 -0.57 1.48 12.15
CA THR A 161 -0.33 1.38 10.72
C THR A 161 -0.69 2.68 10.01
N THR A 162 -0.56 2.73 8.69
CA THR A 162 -0.90 3.87 7.84
C THR A 162 -1.75 3.41 6.65
N ASP A 163 -2.44 4.32 5.99
CA ASP A 163 -3.22 4.04 4.78
C ASP A 163 -2.33 3.70 3.58
N ASN A 164 -1.23 4.43 3.44
CA ASN A 164 -0.23 4.26 2.39
C ASN A 164 1.14 4.78 2.86
N GLY A 165 2.16 4.52 2.04
CA GLY A 165 3.51 5.08 2.14
C GLY A 165 3.63 6.46 1.50
N TYR A 166 4.85 6.92 1.23
CA TYR A 166 5.07 8.24 0.65
C TYR A 166 6.47 8.38 0.04
N HIS A 167 6.55 8.56 -1.28
CA HIS A 167 7.80 8.88 -1.96
C HIS A 167 8.08 10.39 -1.98
N ILE A 168 9.37 10.74 -1.96
CA ILE A 168 9.88 12.10 -2.18
C ILE A 168 11.21 12.00 -2.93
N GLY A 169 11.22 12.27 -4.23
CA GLY A 169 12.43 12.26 -5.05
C GLY A 169 12.87 10.87 -5.52
N GLN A 170 12.40 9.78 -4.91
CA GLN A 170 12.60 8.43 -5.45
C GLN A 170 12.03 8.34 -6.86
N HIS A 171 12.77 7.70 -7.77
CA HIS A 171 12.42 7.59 -9.19
C HIS A 171 12.20 8.93 -9.89
N ARG A 172 12.77 10.02 -9.35
CA ARG A 172 12.54 11.43 -9.76
C ARG A 172 11.11 11.94 -9.51
N LEU A 173 10.30 11.20 -8.76
CA LEU A 173 8.96 11.59 -8.40
C LEU A 173 8.97 12.78 -7.42
N GLN A 174 7.95 13.62 -7.50
CA GLN A 174 7.71 14.67 -6.51
C GLN A 174 7.03 14.08 -5.26
N PRO A 175 6.89 14.83 -4.15
CA PRO A 175 6.13 14.34 -2.99
C PRO A 175 4.73 13.86 -3.39
N ALA A 176 4.41 12.57 -3.24
CA ALA A 176 3.07 12.00 -3.50
C ALA A 176 2.96 10.55 -2.99
N LYS A 177 1.88 9.84 -3.36
CA LYS A 177 1.55 8.47 -2.91
C LYS A 177 0.57 7.72 -3.86
N GLN A 178 0.93 7.59 -5.13
CA GLN A 178 0.04 7.04 -6.18
C GLN A 178 0.76 6.06 -7.12
N CYS A 179 1.95 5.62 -6.72
CA CYS A 179 2.75 4.61 -7.43
C CYS A 179 2.75 3.30 -6.64
N SER A 180 3.18 2.21 -7.28
CA SER A 180 3.26 0.90 -6.61
C SER A 180 4.68 0.52 -6.16
N PHE A 181 5.59 1.51 -6.12
CA PHE A 181 6.93 1.34 -5.57
C PHE A 181 6.90 1.14 -4.05
N GLU A 182 7.93 0.50 -3.49
CA GLU A 182 8.01 0.16 -2.07
C GLU A 182 7.81 1.37 -1.15
N GLU A 183 8.24 2.55 -1.54
CA GLU A 183 8.03 3.78 -0.78
C GLU A 183 6.54 4.09 -0.55
N ASP A 184 5.66 3.70 -1.47
CA ASP A 184 4.22 3.97 -1.42
C ASP A 184 3.40 2.82 -0.81
N ILE A 185 3.90 1.58 -0.88
CA ILE A 185 3.09 0.40 -0.53
C ILE A 185 3.62 -0.38 0.68
N ASN A 186 4.92 -0.28 1.00
CA ASN A 186 5.51 -1.02 2.12
C ASN A 186 5.45 -0.18 3.38
N ILE A 187 4.38 -0.40 4.15
CA ILE A 187 3.99 0.46 5.26
C ILE A 187 4.28 -0.16 6.63
N PRO A 188 4.46 0.65 7.69
CA PRO A 188 4.58 0.12 9.04
C PRO A 188 3.30 -0.63 9.47
N LEU A 189 3.47 -1.78 10.10
CA LEU A 189 2.45 -2.48 10.88
C LEU A 189 3.07 -2.96 12.19
N ILE A 190 2.68 -2.34 13.30
CA ILE A 190 3.16 -2.67 14.64
C ILE A 190 1.98 -3.11 15.48
N VAL A 191 2.08 -4.27 16.11
CA VAL A 191 1.03 -4.81 16.99
C VAL A 191 1.60 -5.07 18.38
N ARG A 192 0.87 -4.63 19.39
CA ARG A 192 1.12 -4.91 20.82
C ARG A 192 -0.17 -5.43 21.42
N GLY A 193 -0.12 -6.44 22.27
CA GLY A 193 -1.29 -6.86 23.04
C GLY A 193 -1.12 -8.23 23.70
N PRO A 194 -2.20 -8.75 24.32
CA PRO A 194 -2.21 -10.09 24.90
C PRO A 194 -1.70 -11.17 23.92
N GLY A 195 -0.70 -11.95 24.35
CA GLY A 195 -0.15 -13.06 23.57
C GLY A 195 0.74 -12.68 22.38
N VAL A 196 0.92 -11.38 22.11
CA VAL A 196 1.82 -10.88 21.07
C VAL A 196 3.27 -11.00 21.54
N PRO A 197 4.17 -11.65 20.78
CA PRO A 197 5.58 -11.73 21.14
C PRO A 197 6.24 -10.36 21.24
N GLU A 198 6.91 -10.10 22.37
CA GLU A 198 7.67 -8.87 22.57
C GLU A 198 8.96 -8.86 21.73
N ASN A 199 9.37 -7.68 21.25
CA ASN A 199 10.62 -7.47 20.49
C ASN A 199 10.81 -8.46 19.34
N SER A 200 9.72 -8.86 18.69
CA SER A 200 9.73 -9.80 17.57
C SER A 200 9.50 -9.08 16.26
N LEU A 201 10.26 -9.47 15.25
CA LEU A 201 10.03 -9.11 13.85
C LEU A 201 9.45 -10.31 13.11
N SER A 202 8.58 -10.05 12.15
CA SER A 202 7.98 -11.06 11.28
C SER A 202 8.05 -10.57 9.84
N ASP A 203 8.39 -11.48 8.95
CA ASP A 203 8.53 -11.31 7.49
C ASP A 203 7.37 -11.96 6.73
N ILE A 204 6.34 -12.44 7.43
CA ILE A 204 5.12 -12.94 6.79
C ILE A 204 4.47 -11.84 5.96
N VAL A 205 3.92 -12.20 4.81
CA VAL A 205 3.22 -11.27 3.94
C VAL A 205 1.86 -10.90 4.54
N THR A 206 1.55 -9.61 4.62
CA THR A 206 0.25 -9.10 5.08
C THR A 206 -0.20 -7.94 4.20
N THR A 207 -1.50 -7.69 4.18
CA THR A 207 -2.14 -6.60 3.43
C THR A 207 -3.18 -5.89 4.31
N HIS A 208 -3.66 -4.71 3.89
CA HIS A 208 -4.73 -4.01 4.62
C HIS A 208 -6.03 -4.83 4.74
N THR A 209 -6.33 -5.71 3.78
CA THR A 209 -7.54 -6.55 3.83
C THR A 209 -7.49 -7.56 4.97
N ASP A 210 -6.31 -7.81 5.54
CA ASP A 210 -6.12 -8.69 6.69
C ASP A 210 -6.52 -8.04 8.03
N LEU A 211 -6.64 -6.70 8.10
CA LEU A 211 -6.94 -5.99 9.35
C LEU A 211 -8.35 -6.31 9.87
N ALA A 212 -9.35 -6.29 9.00
CA ALA A 212 -10.74 -6.61 9.37
C ALA A 212 -10.89 -8.02 9.98
N PRO A 213 -10.43 -9.12 9.34
CA PRO A 213 -10.48 -10.44 9.96
C PRO A 213 -9.62 -10.54 11.23
N THR A 214 -8.50 -9.81 11.32
CA THR A 214 -7.69 -9.76 12.55
C THR A 214 -8.46 -9.17 13.72
N LEU A 215 -9.13 -8.03 13.51
CA LEU A 215 -9.94 -7.37 14.52
C LEU A 215 -11.12 -8.24 14.98
N LEU A 216 -11.83 -8.90 14.05
CA LEU A 216 -12.90 -9.83 14.42
C LEU A 216 -12.38 -11.03 15.22
N LYS A 217 -11.22 -11.58 14.85
CA LYS A 217 -10.59 -12.68 15.59
C LYS A 217 -10.20 -12.26 17.00
N ILE A 218 -9.65 -11.05 17.18
CA ILE A 218 -9.36 -10.48 18.51
C ILE A 218 -10.64 -10.33 19.33
N ALA A 219 -11.73 -9.86 18.71
CA ALA A 219 -13.02 -9.68 19.37
C ALA A 219 -13.76 -11.01 19.65
N GLY A 220 -13.23 -12.15 19.20
CA GLY A 220 -13.92 -13.45 19.30
C GLY A 220 -15.15 -13.57 18.40
N ALA A 221 -15.29 -12.69 17.42
CA ALA A 221 -16.40 -12.69 16.46
C ALA A 221 -16.16 -13.71 15.32
N PRO A 222 -17.22 -14.28 14.72
CA PRO A 222 -17.07 -15.18 13.59
C PRO A 222 -16.47 -14.45 12.39
N LEU A 223 -15.53 -15.11 11.71
CA LEU A 223 -14.99 -14.62 10.44
C LEU A 223 -16.03 -14.80 9.33
N ARG A 224 -16.10 -13.82 8.43
CA ARG A 224 -16.96 -13.90 7.26
C ARG A 224 -16.22 -14.59 6.12
N LYS A 225 -16.97 -15.36 5.32
CA LYS A 225 -16.41 -16.09 4.16
C LYS A 225 -16.12 -15.19 2.96
N ASP A 226 -16.68 -13.99 2.95
CA ASP A 226 -16.56 -13.00 1.87
C ASP A 226 -15.42 -11.99 2.11
N PHE A 227 -14.51 -12.28 3.05
CA PHE A 227 -13.31 -11.49 3.23
C PHE A 227 -12.23 -11.87 2.22
N ASP A 228 -11.59 -10.86 1.65
CA ASP A 228 -10.47 -10.99 0.72
C ASP A 228 -9.12 -11.21 1.44
N GLY A 229 -9.09 -11.07 2.77
CA GLY A 229 -7.90 -11.21 3.60
C GLY A 229 -8.01 -12.30 4.66
N LEU A 230 -6.89 -12.64 5.27
CA LEU A 230 -6.75 -13.60 6.36
C LEU A 230 -6.27 -12.92 7.62
N ALA A 231 -6.92 -13.23 8.75
CA ALA A 231 -6.49 -12.75 10.06
C ALA A 231 -4.98 -12.97 10.28
N ILE A 232 -4.28 -11.91 10.63
CA ILE A 232 -2.85 -11.90 10.91
C ILE A 232 -2.64 -12.75 12.18
N PRO A 233 -1.72 -13.74 12.16
CA PRO A 233 -1.39 -14.48 13.35
C PRO A 233 -0.61 -13.60 14.31
N LEU A 234 -1.09 -13.48 15.54
CA LEU A 234 -0.48 -12.61 16.55
C LEU A 234 0.31 -13.38 17.61
N THR A 235 0.29 -14.71 17.61
CA THR A 235 1.03 -15.54 18.58
C THR A 235 2.33 -16.07 17.99
N LYS A 236 3.31 -16.40 18.83
CA LYS A 236 4.59 -16.98 18.38
C LYS A 236 4.41 -18.23 17.52
N SER A 237 3.52 -19.14 17.93
CA SER A 237 3.25 -20.36 17.16
C SER A 237 2.51 -20.07 15.85
N GLY A 238 1.55 -19.14 15.87
CA GLY A 238 0.82 -18.75 14.66
C GLY A 238 1.71 -18.08 13.63
N LEU A 239 2.66 -17.24 14.07
CA LEU A 239 3.66 -16.63 13.21
C LEU A 239 4.58 -17.68 12.57
N ALA A 240 5.04 -18.66 13.36
CA ALA A 240 5.84 -19.76 12.85
C ALA A 240 5.09 -20.63 11.83
N GLU A 241 3.81 -20.91 12.05
CA GLU A 241 2.98 -21.64 11.08
C GLU A 241 2.73 -20.82 9.80
N ALA A 242 2.54 -19.50 9.94
CA ALA A 242 2.27 -18.62 8.82
C ALA A 242 3.46 -18.49 7.87
N LYS A 243 4.70 -18.60 8.35
CA LYS A 243 5.89 -18.63 7.46
C LYS A 243 5.80 -19.72 6.39
N GLU A 244 5.15 -20.83 6.68
CA GLU A 244 5.05 -21.99 5.77
C GLU A 244 3.75 -22.01 4.96
N LYS A 245 2.67 -21.42 5.46
CA LYS A 245 1.30 -21.64 4.94
C LYS A 245 0.59 -20.38 4.46
N ARG A 246 1.09 -19.20 4.83
CA ARG A 246 0.45 -17.94 4.46
C ARG A 246 0.76 -17.65 2.98
N HIS A 247 -0.17 -16.97 2.33
CA HIS A 247 0.02 -16.51 0.95
C HIS A 247 1.27 -15.62 0.80
N GLU A 248 1.83 -15.61 -0.40
CA GLU A 248 3.07 -14.90 -0.75
C GLU A 248 2.83 -13.59 -1.50
N HIS A 249 1.57 -13.28 -1.84
CA HIS A 249 1.24 -12.21 -2.75
C HIS A 249 0.60 -10.99 -2.05
N VAL A 250 0.86 -9.81 -2.61
CA VAL A 250 0.15 -8.57 -2.30
C VAL A 250 -0.32 -7.96 -3.60
N THR A 251 -1.58 -7.53 -3.65
CA THR A 251 -2.14 -6.83 -4.81
C THR A 251 -2.21 -5.35 -4.52
N VAL A 252 -1.83 -4.52 -5.49
CA VAL A 252 -1.91 -3.06 -5.42
C VAL A 252 -2.60 -2.55 -6.68
N GLU A 253 -3.55 -1.64 -6.52
CA GLU A 253 -4.40 -1.17 -7.61
C GLU A 253 -4.56 0.34 -7.53
N HIS A 254 -4.53 1.01 -8.67
CA HIS A 254 -4.77 2.44 -8.77
C HIS A 254 -5.51 2.77 -10.05
N TRP A 255 -6.32 3.83 -10.03
CA TRP A 255 -7.08 4.32 -11.18
C TRP A 255 -6.91 5.83 -11.39
N GLY A 256 -6.94 6.23 -12.65
CA GLY A 256 -7.03 7.61 -13.09
C GLY A 256 -5.69 8.31 -13.19
N PHE A 257 -5.38 9.17 -12.23
CA PHE A 257 -4.25 10.09 -12.31
C PHE A 257 -3.34 9.99 -11.09
N ALA A 258 -2.10 10.47 -11.26
CA ALA A 258 -1.21 10.84 -10.16
C ALA A 258 -1.13 12.36 -10.07
N SER A 259 -0.95 12.88 -8.86
CA SER A 259 -0.86 14.29 -8.52
C SER A 259 0.38 14.52 -7.67
N ASN A 260 1.12 15.57 -7.98
CA ASN A 260 2.23 16.01 -7.16
C ASN A 260 1.69 16.83 -5.97
N GLU A 261 2.02 16.43 -4.74
CA GLU A 261 1.61 17.08 -3.48
C GLU A 261 2.65 18.07 -2.94
N GLY A 262 3.69 18.36 -3.71
CA GLY A 262 4.68 19.40 -3.42
C GLY A 262 4.45 20.66 -4.24
N GLN A 263 5.28 21.68 -3.99
CA GLN A 263 5.40 22.81 -4.90
C GLN A 263 5.92 22.29 -6.23
N VAL A 264 5.09 22.46 -7.26
CA VAL A 264 5.44 22.13 -8.63
C VAL A 264 6.19 23.34 -9.20
N LEU A 265 7.52 23.26 -9.30
CA LEU A 265 8.27 24.24 -10.10
C LEU A 265 7.74 24.15 -11.54
N ASP A 266 7.69 25.27 -12.28
CA ASP A 266 7.05 25.44 -13.60
C ASP A 266 7.43 24.36 -14.66
N SER A 267 8.46 23.55 -14.39
CA SER A 267 8.96 22.48 -15.24
C SER A 267 8.22 21.13 -15.11
N TYR A 268 7.28 20.96 -14.17
CA TYR A 268 6.57 19.69 -13.96
C TYR A 268 5.05 19.88 -14.10
N PRO A 269 4.31 18.95 -14.74
CA PRO A 269 2.86 19.01 -14.68
C PRO A 269 2.39 18.66 -13.26
N ARG A 270 1.28 19.27 -12.81
CA ARG A 270 0.68 18.95 -11.51
C ARG A 270 0.06 17.56 -11.50
N LEU A 271 -0.56 17.17 -12.61
CA LEU A 271 -1.26 15.91 -12.79
C LEU A 271 -0.60 15.08 -13.89
N HIS A 272 -0.56 13.78 -13.66
CA HIS A 272 -0.14 12.76 -14.62
C HIS A 272 -1.33 11.86 -14.91
N THR A 273 -1.90 11.96 -16.11
CA THR A 273 -3.04 11.16 -16.54
C THR A 273 -2.60 9.75 -16.97
N ASN A 274 -3.55 8.83 -17.12
CA ASN A 274 -3.31 7.42 -17.46
C ASN A 274 -2.42 6.70 -16.42
N ASN A 275 -2.61 7.02 -15.14
CA ASN A 275 -1.95 6.35 -14.01
C ASN A 275 -2.71 5.09 -13.52
N THR A 276 -3.63 4.54 -14.33
CA THR A 276 -4.33 3.31 -13.98
C THR A 276 -3.41 2.11 -14.13
N TYR A 277 -3.28 1.28 -13.09
CA TYR A 277 -2.48 0.06 -13.12
C TYR A 277 -3.02 -1.01 -12.16
N LYS A 278 -2.62 -2.25 -12.41
CA LYS A 278 -2.62 -3.34 -11.42
C LYS A 278 -1.19 -3.78 -11.18
N ALA A 279 -0.85 -4.03 -9.92
CA ALA A 279 0.47 -4.46 -9.50
C ALA A 279 0.39 -5.60 -8.49
N LEU A 280 1.46 -6.37 -8.46
CA LEU A 280 1.62 -7.60 -7.71
C LEU A 280 3.00 -7.58 -7.04
N ARG A 281 3.04 -7.83 -5.73
CA ARG A 281 4.25 -8.27 -5.04
C ARG A 281 4.15 -9.78 -4.84
N VAL A 282 5.22 -10.52 -5.07
CA VAL A 282 5.32 -11.95 -4.72
C VAL A 282 6.61 -12.17 -3.94
N ILE A 283 6.49 -12.62 -2.68
CA ILE A 283 7.56 -12.58 -1.69
C ILE A 283 7.75 -13.97 -1.08
N SER A 284 8.99 -14.45 -1.11
CA SER A 284 9.42 -15.66 -0.41
C SER A 284 10.87 -15.55 0.06
N GLU A 285 11.37 -16.59 0.73
CA GLU A 285 12.79 -16.71 1.03
C GLU A 285 13.69 -16.80 -0.23
N THR A 286 13.13 -17.08 -1.41
CA THR A 286 13.91 -17.28 -2.66
C THR A 286 13.69 -16.20 -3.73
N TYR A 287 12.59 -15.46 -3.67
CA TYR A 287 12.27 -14.38 -4.62
C TYR A 287 11.56 -13.23 -3.91
N ASP A 288 11.73 -12.03 -4.44
CA ASP A 288 11.02 -10.83 -4.00
C ASP A 288 10.75 -9.99 -5.25
N LEU A 289 9.58 -10.20 -5.84
CA LEU A 289 9.25 -9.65 -7.16
C LEU A 289 8.18 -8.59 -7.04
N HIS A 290 8.33 -7.52 -7.81
CA HIS A 290 7.30 -6.52 -8.08
C HIS A 290 6.98 -6.54 -9.57
N TYR A 291 5.73 -6.83 -9.91
CA TYR A 291 5.23 -6.88 -11.28
C TYR A 291 4.04 -5.95 -11.45
N GLN A 292 4.00 -5.16 -12.51
CA GLN A 292 2.97 -4.17 -12.74
C GLN A 292 2.57 -4.11 -14.21
N VAL A 293 1.27 -3.94 -14.45
CA VAL A 293 0.67 -3.71 -15.78
C VAL A 293 -0.14 -2.42 -15.76
N TRP A 294 0.21 -1.52 -16.67
CA TRP A 294 -0.45 -0.23 -16.84
C TRP A 294 -1.57 -0.31 -17.87
N CYS A 295 -2.57 0.56 -17.75
CA CYS A 295 -3.69 0.63 -18.70
C CYS A 295 -3.27 1.00 -20.13
N ASN A 296 -2.08 1.59 -20.30
CA ASN A 296 -1.53 1.93 -21.61
C ASN A 296 -0.71 0.77 -22.23
N GLY A 297 -0.66 -0.39 -21.59
CA GLY A 297 0.08 -1.57 -22.02
C GLY A 297 1.55 -1.60 -21.60
N ASP A 298 2.05 -0.60 -20.87
CA ASP A 298 3.39 -0.68 -20.29
C ASP A 298 3.44 -1.72 -19.17
N HIS A 299 4.59 -2.37 -19.03
CA HIS A 299 4.84 -3.40 -18.04
C HIS A 299 6.11 -3.12 -17.25
N GLU A 300 6.11 -3.51 -15.99
CA GLU A 300 7.27 -3.42 -15.10
C GLU A 300 7.49 -4.74 -14.37
N LEU A 301 8.76 -5.14 -14.27
CA LEU A 301 9.20 -6.21 -13.38
C LEU A 301 10.50 -5.79 -12.70
N HIS A 302 10.52 -5.86 -11.37
CA HIS A 302 11.71 -5.62 -10.55
C HIS A 302 11.96 -6.82 -9.64
N ASP A 303 13.23 -7.17 -9.47
CA ASP A 303 13.70 -8.16 -8.49
C ASP A 303 14.30 -7.45 -7.29
N LEU A 304 13.53 -7.32 -6.21
CA LEU A 304 13.93 -6.55 -5.04
C LEU A 304 15.03 -7.23 -4.22
N LYS A 305 15.32 -8.52 -4.46
CA LYS A 305 16.49 -9.16 -3.84
C LYS A 305 17.80 -8.62 -4.37
N THR A 306 17.83 -8.24 -5.64
CA THR A 306 19.04 -7.74 -6.31
C THR A 306 18.99 -6.24 -6.59
N ASP A 307 17.78 -5.68 -6.65
CA ASP A 307 17.48 -4.28 -6.90
C ASP A 307 16.39 -3.76 -5.94
N PRO A 308 16.72 -3.61 -4.63
CA PRO A 308 15.76 -3.14 -3.63
C PRO A 308 15.29 -1.71 -3.86
N GLY A 309 15.94 -0.95 -4.76
CA GLY A 309 15.54 0.39 -5.14
C GLY A 309 14.67 0.44 -6.39
N GLN A 310 14.27 -0.70 -6.97
CA GLN A 310 13.42 -0.79 -8.17
C GLN A 310 13.92 0.09 -9.34
N MET A 311 15.23 0.10 -9.55
CA MET A 311 15.88 0.94 -10.55
C MET A 311 15.86 0.36 -11.96
N VAL A 312 15.85 -0.97 -12.09
CA VAL A 312 15.95 -1.68 -13.36
C VAL A 312 14.65 -2.41 -13.66
N ASN A 313 13.85 -1.85 -14.57
CA ASN A 313 12.69 -2.55 -15.11
C ASN A 313 13.16 -3.65 -16.09
N LEU A 314 13.06 -4.91 -15.68
CA LEU A 314 13.51 -6.08 -16.45
C LEU A 314 12.72 -6.32 -17.75
N LEU A 315 11.58 -5.65 -17.95
CA LEU A 315 10.76 -5.75 -19.16
C LEU A 315 10.95 -4.58 -20.12
N HIS A 316 11.72 -3.56 -19.72
CA HIS A 316 11.94 -2.41 -20.57
C HIS A 316 12.98 -2.71 -21.67
N PRO A 317 12.72 -2.41 -22.96
CA PRO A 317 13.61 -2.79 -24.07
C PRO A 317 15.04 -2.21 -24.01
N GLU A 318 15.21 -1.07 -23.34
CA GLU A 318 16.52 -0.42 -23.17
C GLU A 318 17.31 -0.92 -21.95
N GLU A 319 16.67 -1.69 -21.05
CA GLU A 319 17.32 -2.21 -19.86
C GLU A 319 17.85 -3.63 -20.13
N LYS A 320 19.00 -3.95 -19.54
CA LYS A 320 19.59 -5.28 -19.69
C LYS A 320 18.97 -6.24 -18.69
N ALA A 321 18.03 -7.05 -19.15
CA ALA A 321 17.44 -8.12 -18.35
C ALA A 321 18.38 -9.35 -18.25
N PRO A 322 18.37 -10.08 -17.12
CA PRO A 322 19.03 -11.38 -17.04
C PRO A 322 18.29 -12.41 -17.91
N GLU A 323 19.00 -13.43 -18.40
CA GLU A 323 18.36 -14.55 -19.11
C GLU A 323 17.40 -15.33 -18.21
N THR A 324 17.73 -15.39 -16.91
CA THR A 324 16.97 -16.14 -15.91
C THR A 324 16.75 -15.33 -14.64
N ILE A 325 15.59 -15.52 -14.01
CA ILE A 325 15.25 -15.06 -12.66
C ILE A 325 14.61 -16.23 -11.90
N SER A 326 14.98 -16.42 -10.63
CA SER A 326 14.52 -17.57 -9.83
C SER A 326 14.74 -18.93 -10.50
N ASP A 327 15.93 -19.13 -11.09
CA ASP A 327 16.35 -20.34 -11.81
C ASP A 327 15.47 -20.72 -13.02
N ARG A 328 14.70 -19.77 -13.56
CA ARG A 328 13.83 -19.97 -14.73
C ARG A 328 14.02 -18.85 -15.75
N PRO A 329 13.82 -19.12 -17.05
CA PRO A 329 13.86 -18.07 -18.06
C PRO A 329 12.84 -16.96 -17.75
N LEU A 330 13.23 -15.71 -18.02
CA LEU A 330 12.45 -14.53 -17.65
C LEU A 330 11.01 -14.56 -18.19
N ASP A 331 10.81 -14.95 -19.44
CA ASP A 331 9.49 -15.08 -20.07
C ASP A 331 8.59 -16.09 -19.34
N LYS A 332 9.19 -17.18 -18.84
CA LYS A 332 8.48 -18.18 -18.03
C LYS A 332 7.99 -17.56 -16.74
N VAL A 333 8.82 -16.79 -16.04
CA VAL A 333 8.41 -16.13 -14.79
C VAL A 333 7.31 -15.09 -15.05
N VAL A 334 7.48 -14.25 -16.07
CA VAL A 334 6.51 -13.21 -16.44
C VAL A 334 5.12 -13.79 -16.73
N SER A 335 5.02 -14.89 -17.49
CA SER A 335 3.72 -15.50 -17.79
C SER A 335 2.94 -15.97 -16.55
N ARG A 336 3.64 -16.37 -15.46
CA ARG A 336 2.99 -16.75 -14.20
C ARG A 336 2.53 -15.53 -13.42
N LEU A 337 3.36 -14.49 -13.37
CA LEU A 337 3.03 -13.23 -12.70
C LEU A 337 1.83 -12.56 -13.39
N ASP A 338 1.80 -12.58 -14.73
CA ASP A 338 0.70 -12.11 -15.56
C ASP A 338 -0.61 -12.84 -15.23
N SER A 339 -0.58 -14.18 -15.25
CA SER A 339 -1.75 -15.00 -14.89
C SER A 339 -2.20 -14.82 -13.44
N LEU A 340 -1.26 -14.69 -12.51
CA LEU A 340 -1.59 -14.46 -11.10
C LEU A 340 -2.24 -13.10 -10.90
N LEU A 341 -1.69 -12.06 -11.53
CA LEU A 341 -2.24 -10.71 -11.48
C LEU A 341 -3.60 -10.64 -12.20
N PHE A 342 -3.81 -11.39 -13.28
CA PHE A 342 -5.10 -11.54 -13.93
C PHE A 342 -6.18 -12.11 -13.00
N VAL A 343 -5.85 -13.13 -12.20
CA VAL A 343 -6.75 -13.66 -11.16
C VAL A 343 -7.05 -12.58 -10.12
N LEU A 344 -6.00 -11.94 -9.60
CA LEU A 344 -6.09 -10.99 -8.50
C LEU A 344 -6.83 -9.70 -8.88
N LYS A 345 -6.75 -9.27 -10.14
CA LYS A 345 -7.44 -8.10 -10.68
C LYS A 345 -8.96 -8.10 -10.44
N SER A 346 -9.56 -9.28 -10.33
CA SER A 346 -11.01 -9.45 -10.21
C SER A 346 -11.39 -10.49 -9.16
N CYS A 347 -10.46 -10.80 -8.25
CA CYS A 347 -10.67 -11.80 -7.22
C CYS A 347 -11.74 -11.37 -6.23
N GLN A 348 -12.38 -12.35 -5.60
CA GLN A 348 -13.24 -12.14 -4.44
C GLN A 348 -13.00 -13.26 -3.42
N ALA A 349 -13.11 -12.92 -2.15
CA ALA A 349 -13.08 -13.84 -1.03
C ALA A 349 -11.86 -14.79 -1.06
N SER A 350 -12.10 -16.10 -1.04
CA SER A 350 -11.06 -17.12 -1.05
C SER A 350 -10.16 -17.07 -2.28
N THR A 351 -10.62 -16.52 -3.40
CA THR A 351 -9.79 -16.35 -4.61
C THR A 351 -8.71 -15.30 -4.38
N CYS A 352 -9.00 -14.23 -3.64
CA CYS A 352 -7.99 -13.24 -3.27
C CYS A 352 -6.98 -13.81 -2.28
N ILE A 353 -7.42 -14.73 -1.41
CA ILE A 353 -6.57 -15.36 -0.41
C ILE A 353 -5.68 -16.46 -1.03
N TYR A 354 -6.23 -17.27 -1.92
CA TYR A 354 -5.58 -18.45 -2.52
C TYR A 354 -5.67 -18.41 -4.07
N PRO A 355 -5.10 -17.39 -4.73
CA PRO A 355 -5.26 -17.21 -6.18
C PRO A 355 -4.65 -18.35 -7.00
N TRP A 356 -3.58 -19.00 -6.50
CA TRP A 356 -3.01 -20.18 -7.14
C TRP A 356 -3.98 -21.35 -7.26
N ARG A 357 -4.90 -21.51 -6.30
CA ARG A 357 -5.94 -22.55 -6.36
C ARG A 357 -7.04 -22.24 -7.36
N ALA A 358 -7.21 -20.97 -7.73
CA ALA A 358 -8.11 -20.60 -8.81
C ALA A 358 -7.50 -21.00 -10.17
N LEU A 359 -6.18 -20.88 -10.32
CA LEU A 359 -5.44 -21.37 -11.49
C LEU A 359 -5.26 -22.91 -11.49
N HIS A 360 -5.10 -23.51 -10.31
CA HIS A 360 -4.82 -24.94 -10.09
C HIS A 360 -5.73 -25.55 -9.01
N PRO A 361 -7.03 -25.75 -9.27
CA PRO A 361 -8.02 -26.31 -8.34
C PRO A 361 -7.71 -27.71 -7.80
N ALA A 362 -6.75 -28.45 -8.40
CA ALA A 362 -6.28 -29.71 -7.85
C ALA A 362 -5.43 -29.57 -6.57
N GLY A 363 -4.99 -28.35 -6.23
CA GLY A 363 -4.27 -28.05 -4.99
C GLY A 363 -2.80 -28.49 -4.99
N ASN A 364 -2.21 -28.63 -6.17
CA ASN A 364 -0.81 -28.99 -6.41
C ASN A 364 0.12 -27.77 -6.61
N VAL A 365 -0.44 -26.56 -6.62
CA VAL A 365 0.27 -25.29 -6.75
C VAL A 365 -0.31 -24.33 -5.72
N ASP A 366 0.49 -23.96 -4.72
CA ASP A 366 0.12 -22.96 -3.71
C ASP A 366 1.08 -21.75 -3.73
N SER A 367 2.10 -21.76 -4.59
CA SER A 367 3.12 -20.70 -4.71
C SER A 367 3.65 -20.52 -6.14
N LEU A 368 4.33 -19.41 -6.41
CA LEU A 368 5.07 -19.15 -7.64
C LEU A 368 6.12 -20.22 -7.87
N ARG A 369 6.81 -20.66 -6.80
CA ARG A 369 7.78 -21.76 -6.88
C ARG A 369 7.17 -23.02 -7.49
N ASP A 370 5.96 -23.39 -7.07
CA ASP A 370 5.26 -24.55 -7.61
C ASP A 370 4.85 -24.31 -9.07
N ALA A 371 4.32 -23.12 -9.36
CA ALA A 371 3.86 -22.69 -10.68
C ALA A 371 4.99 -22.60 -11.73
N LEU A 372 6.24 -22.45 -11.27
CA LEU A 372 7.43 -22.41 -12.12
C LEU A 372 7.88 -23.77 -12.63
N SER A 373 7.25 -24.87 -12.21
CA SER A 373 7.53 -26.20 -12.77
C SER A 373 7.32 -26.22 -14.30
N PRO A 374 8.27 -26.76 -15.10
CA PRO A 374 8.17 -26.79 -16.56
C PRO A 374 6.92 -27.49 -17.10
N ARG A 375 6.31 -28.39 -16.31
CA ARG A 375 5.06 -29.08 -16.71
C ARG A 375 3.90 -28.12 -16.97
N PHE A 376 3.97 -26.91 -16.41
CA PHE A 376 2.95 -25.88 -16.55
C PHE A 376 3.25 -24.86 -17.65
N ASP A 377 4.39 -24.96 -18.37
CA ASP A 377 4.82 -23.96 -19.35
C ASP A 377 3.73 -23.68 -20.40
N SER A 378 3.19 -24.72 -21.03
CA SER A 378 2.13 -24.57 -22.05
C SER A 378 0.84 -23.98 -21.49
N PHE A 379 0.51 -24.22 -20.21
CA PHE A 379 -0.68 -23.63 -19.60
C PHE A 379 -0.57 -22.10 -19.52
N TYR A 380 0.56 -21.59 -19.00
CA TYR A 380 0.78 -20.15 -18.81
C TYR A 380 1.14 -19.41 -20.10
N GLU A 381 1.64 -20.09 -21.13
CA GLU A 381 2.04 -19.45 -22.38
C GLU A 381 0.96 -19.49 -23.45
N ASP A 382 0.27 -20.63 -23.57
CA ASP A 382 -0.63 -20.88 -24.70
C ASP A 382 -2.10 -20.73 -24.33
N ARG A 383 -2.45 -20.89 -23.04
CA ARG A 383 -3.84 -21.01 -22.59
C ARG A 383 -4.31 -19.92 -21.64
N SER A 384 -3.44 -19.36 -20.80
CA SER A 384 -3.88 -18.35 -19.84
C SER A 384 -4.24 -17.04 -20.54
N THR A 385 -5.42 -16.52 -20.23
CA THR A 385 -5.79 -15.15 -20.57
C THR A 385 -4.83 -14.18 -19.91
N LYS A 386 -4.31 -13.22 -20.68
CA LYS A 386 -3.39 -12.22 -20.17
C LYS A 386 -4.15 -11.08 -19.49
N ILE A 387 -3.53 -10.48 -18.50
CA ILE A 387 -4.03 -9.23 -17.95
C ILE A 387 -3.86 -8.11 -19.00
N GLU A 388 -4.92 -7.37 -19.25
CA GLU A 388 -4.92 -6.20 -20.12
C GLU A 388 -5.98 -5.21 -19.66
N PHE A 389 -6.00 -4.04 -20.30
CA PHE A 389 -7.04 -3.04 -20.15
C PHE A 389 -7.53 -2.65 -21.54
N ASP A 390 -8.84 -2.46 -21.68
CA ASP A 390 -9.41 -1.95 -22.93
C ASP A 390 -9.17 -0.45 -23.06
N ARG A 391 -9.22 0.29 -21.93
CA ARG A 391 -9.08 1.75 -21.88
C ARG A 391 -8.47 2.22 -20.56
N CYS A 392 -7.78 3.36 -20.62
CA CYS A 392 -7.37 4.11 -19.43
C CYS A 392 -8.50 5.03 -18.96
N GLU A 393 -9.16 4.69 -17.87
CA GLU A 393 -10.26 5.48 -17.29
C GLU A 393 -9.87 6.15 -15.97
N MET A 394 -10.59 7.21 -15.61
CA MET A 394 -10.37 8.02 -14.39
C MET A 394 -10.80 7.33 -13.09
N GLY A 395 -11.41 6.16 -13.18
CA GLY A 395 -11.88 5.36 -12.06
C GLY A 395 -12.14 3.92 -12.48
N PHE A 396 -12.63 3.11 -11.55
CA PHE A 396 -12.97 1.72 -11.82
C PHE A 396 -14.25 1.63 -12.67
N LEU A 397 -14.10 1.32 -13.95
CA LEU A 397 -15.19 1.03 -14.88
C LEU A 397 -15.00 -0.38 -15.44
N LEU A 398 -15.90 -1.30 -15.08
CA LEU A 398 -15.76 -2.73 -15.38
C LEU A 398 -15.58 -3.03 -16.88
N ASP A 399 -16.17 -2.22 -17.77
CA ASP A 399 -16.08 -2.35 -19.23
C ASP A 399 -14.81 -1.71 -19.83
N ALA A 400 -13.95 -1.12 -19.01
CA ALA A 400 -12.62 -0.64 -19.38
C ALA A 400 -11.50 -1.55 -18.88
N GLU A 401 -11.81 -2.42 -17.92
CA GLU A 401 -10.86 -3.33 -17.29
C GLU A 401 -10.44 -4.50 -18.18
N GLY A 402 -10.94 -4.63 -19.42
CA GLY A 402 -10.64 -5.78 -20.26
C GLY A 402 -11.10 -7.11 -19.63
N PRO A 403 -10.41 -8.23 -19.88
CA PRO A 403 -10.83 -9.53 -19.42
C PRO A 403 -10.88 -9.62 -17.90
N GLN A 404 -11.88 -10.32 -17.38
CA GLN A 404 -12.07 -10.60 -15.95
C GLN A 404 -11.92 -12.09 -15.69
N PHE A 405 -11.26 -12.48 -14.60
CA PHE A 405 -10.98 -13.88 -14.30
C PHE A 405 -12.25 -14.74 -14.27
N GLU A 406 -13.30 -14.28 -13.60
CA GLU A 406 -14.57 -15.03 -13.49
C GLU A 406 -15.31 -15.20 -14.81
N ARG A 407 -15.07 -14.35 -15.82
CA ARG A 407 -15.80 -14.34 -17.10
C ARG A 407 -14.97 -14.85 -18.28
N ASN A 408 -13.68 -14.56 -18.26
CA ASN A 408 -12.73 -14.73 -19.35
C ASN A 408 -11.60 -15.69 -18.99
N GLY A 409 -11.54 -16.17 -17.75
CA GLY A 409 -10.68 -17.28 -17.38
C GLY A 409 -11.18 -18.56 -18.06
N ASP A 410 -10.36 -19.16 -18.92
CA ASP A 410 -10.68 -20.43 -19.55
C ASP A 410 -10.44 -21.60 -18.58
N PHE A 411 -11.32 -21.72 -17.59
CA PHE A 411 -11.37 -22.84 -16.64
C PHE A 411 -12.64 -23.68 -16.81
N SER A 412 -13.50 -23.32 -17.77
CA SER A 412 -14.80 -23.95 -18.02
C SER A 412 -14.75 -25.11 -19.01
N VAL A 413 -13.63 -25.32 -19.71
CA VAL A 413 -13.45 -26.51 -20.53
C VAL A 413 -12.99 -27.65 -19.63
N PHE A 414 -13.87 -28.62 -19.44
CA PHE A 414 -13.54 -29.95 -18.93
C PHE A 414 -12.53 -30.59 -19.92
N ASP A 415 -11.25 -30.22 -19.86
CA ASP A 415 -10.18 -30.93 -20.57
C ASP A 415 -10.01 -32.26 -19.83
N PRO A 416 -10.36 -33.41 -20.44
CA PRO A 416 -10.25 -34.71 -19.79
C PRO A 416 -8.80 -35.09 -19.42
N ARG A 417 -7.82 -34.27 -19.83
CA ARG A 417 -6.41 -34.35 -19.41
C ARG A 417 -6.06 -33.41 -18.26
N TRP A 418 -7.02 -32.76 -17.58
CA TRP A 418 -6.76 -31.91 -16.41
C TRP A 418 -5.83 -32.60 -15.38
N ASN A 419 -5.99 -33.92 -15.21
CA ASN A 419 -5.18 -34.78 -14.35
C ASN A 419 -3.73 -35.03 -14.85
N GLU A 420 -3.40 -34.69 -16.11
CA GLU A 420 -2.03 -34.73 -16.65
C GLU A 420 -1.26 -33.44 -16.34
N TRP A 421 -1.98 -32.39 -15.92
CA TRP A 421 -1.44 -31.10 -15.48
C TRP A 421 -1.41 -30.99 -13.95
N THR A 422 -1.94 -31.96 -13.21
CA THR A 422 -1.86 -32.05 -11.73
C THR A 422 -0.54 -32.61 -11.23
#